data_AF-A0ABD0LBF3-F1
#
_entry.id   AF-A0ABD0LBF3-F1
#
_cell.length_a   1.000
_cell.length_b   1.000
_cell.length_c   1.000
_cell.angle_alpha   90.00
_cell.angle_beta   90.00
_cell.angle_gamma   90.00
#
_symmetry.space_group_name_H-M   'P 1'
#
loop_
_entity.id
_entity.type
_entity.pdbx_description
1 polymer ?
#
loop_
_entity_poly.entity_id
_entity_poly.type
_entity_poly.pdbx_seq_one_letter_code
_entity_poly.pdbx_strand_id
1 'polypeptide(L)'
;IGTPLGMDMYGWSKPEAALYMGIMLATAGILAIAVFIVVKVLSKRFDDRMLLVAGYTLCLVGFFIYLPWGSELPVRGYARHKYEQIFPQDAVAVSNYTADGIEGIVRLASMHVTTPNSTNATVAPEGCPWNFGWCGNVPRVLLAQFIVGTAFVAMGYPVCNVMTYTLFSKVLGPQPQGLWMGFLTATGSLARTLGPIFVSQVYDAYGPRVTFASSCGVILLTLCCCAAAYRRLLPFATTPFRHHANSND
;
A
#
# COMPACT_ATOMS: atom_id res chain seq x y z
N ILE A 1 -6.72 0.37 -4.61
CA ILE A 1 -7.47 0.36 -3.32
C ILE A 1 -7.35 1.64 -2.48
N GLY A 2 -6.57 2.67 -2.86
CA GLY A 2 -6.40 3.87 -2.01
C GLY A 2 -7.72 4.58 -1.67
N THR A 3 -8.52 4.94 -2.68
CA THR A 3 -9.82 5.61 -2.47
C THR A 3 -10.80 4.81 -1.60
N PRO A 4 -11.10 3.52 -1.87
CA PRO A 4 -12.00 2.74 -1.01
C PRO A 4 -11.43 2.57 0.41
N LEU A 5 -10.13 2.37 0.56
CA LEU A 5 -9.47 2.30 1.87
C LEU A 5 -9.69 3.60 2.67
N GLY A 6 -9.54 4.76 2.04
CA GLY A 6 -9.74 6.05 2.71
C GLY A 6 -11.18 6.28 3.15
N MET A 7 -12.14 5.87 2.31
CA MET A 7 -13.56 5.91 2.64
C MET A 7 -13.90 4.97 3.81
N ASP A 8 -13.40 3.73 3.78
CA ASP A 8 -13.72 2.70 4.76
C ASP A 8 -13.04 2.95 6.13
N MET A 9 -11.79 3.46 6.13
CA MET A 9 -11.00 3.66 7.36
C MET A 9 -11.24 5.01 8.02
N TYR A 10 -11.33 6.08 7.23
CA TYR A 10 -11.41 7.46 7.73
C TYR A 10 -12.80 8.06 7.60
N GLY A 11 -13.74 7.39 6.95
CA GLY A 11 -15.08 7.93 6.72
C GLY A 11 -15.10 9.11 5.75
N TRP A 12 -14.10 9.23 4.88
CA TRP A 12 -14.07 10.32 3.90
C TRP A 12 -15.12 10.13 2.81
N SER A 13 -15.68 11.23 2.33
CA SER A 13 -16.55 11.21 1.15
C SER A 13 -15.76 10.77 -0.10
N LYS A 14 -16.43 10.19 -1.11
CA LYS A 14 -15.80 9.78 -2.38
C LYS A 14 -14.89 10.85 -3.01
N PRO A 15 -15.36 12.11 -3.22
CA PRO A 15 -14.52 13.15 -3.82
C PRO A 15 -13.35 13.55 -2.91
N GLU A 16 -13.57 13.61 -1.60
CA GLU A 16 -12.53 13.96 -0.63
C GLU A 16 -11.43 12.89 -0.54
N ALA A 17 -11.82 11.62 -0.45
CA ALA A 17 -10.88 10.49 -0.43
C ALA A 17 -10.03 10.45 -1.70
N ALA A 18 -10.65 10.67 -2.86
CA ALA A 18 -9.92 10.72 -4.13
C ALA A 18 -8.94 11.90 -4.16
N LEU A 19 -9.33 13.06 -3.65
CA LEU A 19 -8.49 14.25 -3.58
C LEU A 19 -7.27 14.04 -2.67
N TYR A 20 -7.45 13.53 -1.45
CA TYR A 20 -6.32 13.28 -0.55
C TYR A 20 -5.37 12.20 -1.07
N MET A 21 -5.90 11.12 -1.65
CA MET A 21 -5.07 10.09 -2.29
C MET A 21 -4.31 10.65 -3.51
N GLY A 22 -4.94 11.56 -4.26
CA GLY A 22 -4.29 12.27 -5.37
C GLY A 22 -3.13 13.16 -4.90
N ILE A 23 -3.34 13.96 -3.85
CA ILE A 23 -2.28 14.80 -3.25
C ILE A 23 -1.13 13.93 -2.73
N MET A 24 -1.43 12.82 -2.03
CA MET A 24 -0.39 11.90 -1.57
C MET A 24 0.41 11.30 -2.72
N LEU A 25 -0.25 10.89 -3.82
CA LEU A 25 0.45 10.37 -4.99
C LEU A 25 1.32 11.43 -5.67
N ALA A 26 0.85 12.68 -5.75
CA ALA A 26 1.60 13.80 -6.31
C ALA A 26 2.86 14.10 -5.47
N THR A 27 2.72 14.19 -4.14
CA THR A 27 3.87 14.40 -3.24
C THR A 27 4.88 13.24 -3.30
N ALA A 28 4.39 11.99 -3.37
CA ALA A 28 5.24 10.81 -3.58
C ALA A 28 5.99 10.87 -4.92
N GLY A 29 5.36 11.38 -5.98
CA GLY A 29 6.01 11.59 -7.28
C GLY A 29 7.16 12.60 -7.21
N ILE A 30 6.97 13.72 -6.52
CA ILE A 30 8.02 14.73 -6.29
C ILE A 30 9.17 14.12 -5.49
N LEU A 31 8.86 13.36 -4.43
CA LEU A 31 9.86 12.66 -3.62
C LEU A 31 10.65 11.65 -4.47
N ALA A 32 9.98 10.91 -5.36
CA ALA A 32 10.63 9.97 -6.26
C ALA A 32 11.64 10.64 -7.20
N ILE A 33 11.35 11.84 -7.72
CA ILE A 33 12.29 12.62 -8.54
C ILE A 33 13.57 12.93 -7.76
N ALA A 34 13.44 13.40 -6.51
CA ALA A 34 14.60 13.66 -5.66
C ALA A 34 15.42 12.37 -5.41
N VAL A 35 14.73 11.25 -5.19
CA VAL A 35 15.37 9.94 -4.99
C VAL A 35 16.16 9.49 -6.23
N PHE A 36 15.67 9.71 -7.45
CA PHE A 36 16.43 9.39 -8.66
C PHE A 36 17.76 10.17 -8.73
N ILE A 37 17.79 11.43 -8.28
CA ILE A 37 19.02 12.24 -8.21
C ILE A 37 19.97 11.64 -7.18
N VAL A 38 19.47 11.32 -5.99
CA VAL A 38 20.25 10.68 -4.91
C VAL A 38 20.83 9.34 -5.36
N VAL A 39 20.03 8.51 -6.02
CA VAL A 39 20.45 7.22 -6.57
C VAL A 39 21.63 7.37 -7.54
N LYS A 40 21.61 8.38 -8.42
CA LYS A 40 22.71 8.65 -9.35
C LYS A 40 24.01 9.03 -8.64
N VAL A 41 23.91 9.66 -7.47
CA VAL A 41 25.07 9.98 -6.63
C VAL A 41 25.55 8.74 -5.87
N LEU A 42 24.63 7.97 -5.29
CA LEU A 42 24.94 6.76 -4.53
C LEU A 42 25.53 5.64 -5.40
N SER A 43 25.10 5.51 -6.67
CA SER A 43 25.62 4.49 -7.59
C SER A 43 27.09 4.70 -7.96
N LYS A 44 27.66 5.88 -7.69
CA LYS A 44 29.11 6.11 -7.84
C LYS A 44 29.92 5.60 -6.64
N ARG A 45 29.28 5.46 -5.48
CA ARG A 45 29.92 5.11 -4.20
C ARG A 45 29.72 3.65 -3.84
N PHE A 46 28.60 3.07 -4.24
CA PHE A 46 28.16 1.74 -3.83
C PHE A 46 27.79 0.91 -5.05
N ASP A 47 27.96 -0.42 -4.93
CA ASP A 47 27.56 -1.36 -5.96
C ASP A 47 26.03 -1.39 -6.17
N ASP A 48 25.61 -1.58 -7.42
CA ASP A 48 24.18 -1.65 -7.79
C ASP A 48 23.40 -2.69 -6.97
N ARG A 49 24.05 -3.79 -6.58
CA ARG A 49 23.43 -4.83 -5.73
C ARG A 49 23.06 -4.32 -4.35
N MET A 50 23.95 -3.53 -3.75
CA MET A 50 23.74 -3.01 -2.41
C MET A 50 22.61 -1.98 -2.43
N LEU A 51 22.56 -1.16 -3.49
CA LEU A 51 21.43 -0.25 -3.76
C LEU A 51 20.12 -1.02 -3.95
N LEU A 52 20.12 -2.14 -4.69
CA LEU A 52 18.93 -2.97 -4.91
C LEU A 52 18.38 -3.51 -3.57
N VAL A 53 19.26 -4.11 -2.75
CA VAL A 53 18.87 -4.64 -1.42
C VAL A 53 18.40 -3.52 -0.50
N ALA A 54 19.06 -2.36 -0.52
CA ALA A 54 18.63 -1.19 0.24
C ALA A 54 17.23 -0.71 -0.19
N GLY A 55 16.95 -0.66 -1.49
CA GLY A 55 15.64 -0.30 -2.03
C GLY A 55 14.53 -1.25 -1.54
N TYR A 56 14.74 -2.57 -1.62
CA TYR A 56 13.77 -3.54 -1.13
C TYR A 56 13.58 -3.46 0.38
N THR A 57 14.66 -3.16 1.13
CA THR A 57 14.59 -2.95 2.58
C THR A 57 13.78 -1.71 2.94
N LEU A 58 13.94 -0.61 2.19
CA LEU A 58 13.12 0.60 2.37
C LEU A 58 11.63 0.33 2.09
N CYS A 59 11.33 -0.40 1.00
CA CYS A 59 9.96 -0.83 0.71
C CYS A 59 9.41 -1.71 1.84
N LEU A 60 10.19 -2.66 2.34
CA LEU A 60 9.80 -3.55 3.43
C LEU A 60 9.44 -2.76 4.69
N VAL A 61 10.27 -1.79 5.08
CA VAL A 61 9.99 -0.90 6.22
C VAL A 61 8.69 -0.12 5.98
N GLY A 62 8.47 0.41 4.79
CA GLY A 62 7.22 1.12 4.45
C GLY A 62 5.98 0.25 4.59
N PHE A 63 6.01 -0.99 4.09
CA PHE A 63 4.91 -1.95 4.22
C PHE A 63 4.73 -2.47 5.66
N PHE A 64 5.82 -2.63 6.41
CA PHE A 64 5.74 -2.96 7.82
C PHE A 64 5.08 -1.84 8.63
N ILE A 65 5.39 -0.59 8.31
CA ILE A 65 4.74 0.58 8.88
C ILE A 65 3.25 0.60 8.51
N TYR A 66 2.80 0.11 7.36
CA TYR A 66 1.36 0.08 7.04
C TYR A 66 0.52 -0.87 7.91
N LEU A 67 1.12 -1.84 8.60
CA LEU A 67 0.35 -2.78 9.40
C LEU A 67 -0.42 -2.03 10.51
N PRO A 68 -1.74 -2.18 10.62
CA PRO A 68 -2.50 -1.49 11.66
C PRO A 68 -2.17 -2.10 13.02
N TRP A 69 -1.31 -1.43 13.79
CA TRP A 69 -0.90 -1.81 15.15
C TRP A 69 -1.81 -1.23 16.24
N GLY A 70 -2.73 -0.33 15.88
CA GLY A 70 -3.61 0.35 16.81
C GLY A 70 -4.71 -0.53 17.39
N SER A 71 -5.43 -0.01 18.38
CA SER A 71 -6.58 -0.65 19.02
C SER A 71 -7.92 -0.02 18.63
N GLU A 72 -7.91 1.09 17.90
CA GLU A 72 -9.12 1.82 17.52
C GLU A 72 -9.73 1.21 16.26
N LEU A 73 -11.04 0.97 16.29
CA LEU A 73 -11.78 0.44 15.15
C LEU A 73 -12.15 1.57 14.17
N PRO A 74 -12.28 1.26 12.86
CA PRO A 74 -12.73 2.24 11.87
C PRO A 74 -14.16 2.70 12.14
N VAL A 75 -14.48 3.91 11.68
CA VAL A 75 -15.84 4.46 11.76
C VAL A 75 -16.76 3.62 10.89
N ARG A 76 -17.90 3.16 11.43
CA ARG A 76 -18.86 2.34 10.69
C ARG A 76 -19.79 3.22 9.86
N GLY A 77 -19.83 2.97 8.56
CA GLY A 77 -20.76 3.62 7.64
C GLY A 77 -22.05 2.81 7.55
N TYR A 78 -23.12 3.30 8.18
CA TYR A 78 -24.44 2.67 8.05
C TYR A 78 -25.18 3.26 6.85
N ALA A 79 -25.48 2.44 5.84
CA ALA A 79 -26.48 2.77 4.83
C ALA A 79 -27.87 2.79 5.52
N ARG A 80 -28.58 3.92 5.49
CA ARG A 80 -29.98 4.01 5.98
C ARG A 80 -30.93 3.32 4.99
N HIS A 81 -30.83 1.99 4.82
CA HIS A 81 -31.73 1.27 3.91
C HIS A 81 -32.49 0.07 4.53
N LYS A 82 -32.50 -0.07 5.86
CA LYS A 82 -33.44 -0.98 6.57
C LYS A 82 -33.88 -0.48 7.95
N TYR A 83 -33.91 0.83 8.19
CA TYR A 83 -34.44 1.36 9.47
C TYR A 83 -35.98 1.44 9.50
N GLU A 84 -36.66 1.39 8.34
CA GLU A 84 -38.14 1.51 8.28
C GLU A 84 -38.91 0.22 8.69
N GLN A 85 -38.23 -0.83 9.15
CA GLN A 85 -38.87 -2.12 9.45
C GLN A 85 -38.55 -2.70 10.83
N ILE A 86 -37.72 -2.04 11.65
CA ILE A 86 -37.36 -2.55 13.00
C ILE A 86 -37.93 -1.68 14.13
N PHE A 87 -38.36 -0.45 13.83
CA PHE A 87 -39.14 0.36 14.76
C PHE A 87 -40.53 0.54 14.16
N PRO A 88 -41.55 -0.24 14.57
CA PRO A 88 -42.93 0.17 14.34
C PRO A 88 -43.08 1.59 14.89
N GLN A 89 -43.75 2.45 14.12
CA GLN A 89 -43.98 3.87 14.39
C GLN A 89 -44.73 4.14 15.72
N ASP A 90 -45.08 3.08 16.46
CA ASP A 90 -45.85 3.09 17.69
C ASP A 90 -44.97 3.12 18.96
N ALA A 91 -43.64 3.05 18.83
CA ALA A 91 -42.73 3.01 19.99
C ALA A 91 -42.16 4.39 20.42
N VAL A 92 -42.68 5.50 19.91
CA VAL A 92 -42.47 6.82 20.53
C VAL A 92 -43.63 7.11 21.49
N ALA A 93 -43.82 6.20 22.45
CA ALA A 93 -44.39 6.58 23.73
C ALA A 93 -43.20 6.94 24.61
N VAL A 94 -42.86 8.23 24.67
CA VAL A 94 -41.99 8.79 25.71
C VAL A 94 -42.70 8.55 27.05
N SER A 95 -42.45 7.38 27.65
CA SER A 95 -42.85 7.13 29.03
C SER A 95 -41.82 7.76 29.94
N ASN A 96 -42.28 8.78 30.69
CA ASN A 96 -41.63 9.32 31.87
C ASN A 96 -41.19 8.17 32.80
N TYR A 97 -39.92 7.78 32.75
CA TYR A 97 -39.32 6.92 33.76
C TYR A 97 -38.06 7.59 34.30
N THR A 98 -37.97 7.54 35.62
CA THR A 98 -37.10 8.29 36.52
C THR A 98 -35.61 8.07 36.26
N ALA A 99 -34.84 9.10 36.60
CA ALA A 99 -33.50 9.43 36.14
C ALA A 99 -32.34 8.46 36.51
N ASP A 100 -32.60 7.28 37.05
CA ASP A 100 -31.54 6.40 37.59
C ASP A 100 -31.13 5.24 36.67
N GLY A 101 -31.81 5.05 35.53
CA GLY A 101 -31.55 3.93 34.59
C GLY A 101 -30.88 4.29 33.25
N ILE A 102 -30.56 5.57 33.03
CA ILE A 102 -30.22 6.10 31.70
C ILE A 102 -28.74 5.88 31.32
N GLU A 103 -27.85 5.63 32.30
CA GLU A 103 -26.42 5.44 32.03
C GLU A 103 -26.10 4.21 31.15
N GLY A 104 -26.90 3.15 31.23
CA GLY A 104 -26.69 1.92 30.45
C GLY A 104 -27.07 2.05 28.97
N ILE A 105 -28.12 2.83 28.68
CA ILE A 105 -28.67 2.99 27.33
C ILE A 105 -27.90 4.08 26.56
N VAL A 106 -27.47 5.13 27.26
CA VAL A 106 -26.64 6.21 26.66
C VAL A 106 -25.26 5.70 26.25
N ARG A 107 -24.71 4.68 26.92
CA ARG A 107 -23.44 4.05 26.51
C ARG A 107 -23.52 3.29 25.18
N LEU A 108 -24.69 2.76 24.81
CA LEU A 108 -24.94 2.18 23.48
C LEU A 108 -25.22 3.27 22.43
N ALA A 109 -25.80 4.41 22.85
CA ALA A 109 -26.09 5.55 22.00
C ALA A 109 -24.88 6.49 21.77
N SER A 110 -23.78 6.32 22.50
CA SER A 110 -22.53 7.08 22.33
C SER A 110 -21.70 6.59 21.13
N MET A 111 -22.32 5.88 20.19
CA MET A 111 -21.78 5.72 18.85
C MET A 111 -21.85 7.11 18.20
N HIS A 112 -20.69 7.74 17.99
CA HIS A 112 -20.61 9.05 17.34
C HIS A 112 -21.12 8.90 15.90
N VAL A 113 -22.43 9.10 15.71
CA VAL A 113 -23.10 9.10 14.42
C VAL A 113 -22.76 10.43 13.74
N THR A 114 -21.89 10.38 12.74
CA THR A 114 -21.41 11.57 12.03
C THR A 114 -22.44 12.17 11.07
N THR A 115 -23.61 11.53 10.90
CA THR A 115 -24.65 12.01 9.99
C THR A 115 -25.61 12.96 10.70
N PRO A 116 -25.68 14.25 10.28
CA PRO A 116 -26.77 15.11 10.72
C PRO A 116 -28.10 14.52 10.27
N ASN A 117 -29.14 14.68 11.10
CA ASN A 117 -30.52 14.26 10.87
C ASN A 117 -31.15 15.04 9.70
N SER A 118 -30.67 14.82 8.48
CA SER A 118 -31.26 15.35 7.25
C SER A 118 -32.06 14.24 6.57
N THR A 119 -33.33 14.50 6.34
CA THR A 119 -34.32 13.56 5.77
C THR A 119 -34.18 13.34 4.27
N ASN A 120 -33.20 13.97 3.61
CA ASN A 120 -32.95 13.90 2.16
C ASN A 120 -31.54 13.40 1.84
N ALA A 121 -31.16 12.23 2.34
CA ALA A 121 -29.82 11.68 2.10
C ALA A 121 -29.75 10.90 0.77
N THR A 122 -29.41 11.59 -0.32
CA THR A 122 -28.71 11.00 -1.49
C THR A 122 -27.22 10.75 -1.20
N VAL A 123 -26.79 10.94 0.04
CA VAL A 123 -25.41 10.86 0.50
C VAL A 123 -25.05 9.40 0.76
N ALA A 124 -24.03 8.90 0.07
CA ALA A 124 -23.52 7.55 0.29
C ALA A 124 -23.01 7.42 1.74
N PRO A 125 -23.23 6.27 2.40
CA PRO A 125 -22.72 6.05 3.75
C PRO A 125 -21.20 6.21 3.78
N GLU A 126 -20.73 7.05 4.70
CA GLU A 126 -19.32 7.32 4.96
C GLU A 126 -18.80 6.34 6.01
N GLY A 127 -17.68 5.68 5.73
CA GLY A 127 -17.08 4.68 6.63
C GLY A 127 -17.29 3.24 6.18
N CYS A 128 -16.83 2.30 7.01
CA CYS A 128 -16.79 0.87 6.68
C CYS A 128 -18.21 0.29 6.52
N PRO A 129 -18.58 -0.26 5.34
CA PRO A 129 -19.91 -0.78 5.10
C PRO A 129 -20.14 -2.11 5.84
N TRP A 130 -21.41 -2.40 6.18
CA TRP A 130 -21.81 -3.60 6.91
C TRP A 130 -21.57 -4.93 6.16
N ASN A 131 -21.27 -4.88 4.85
CA ASN A 131 -21.00 -6.07 4.03
C ASN A 131 -19.62 -6.69 4.31
N PHE A 132 -18.66 -5.91 4.85
CA PHE A 132 -17.32 -6.40 5.11
C PHE A 132 -17.20 -6.95 6.54
N GLY A 133 -16.96 -8.27 6.66
CA GLY A 133 -16.83 -8.94 7.96
C GLY A 133 -15.61 -8.48 8.79
N TRP A 134 -14.60 -7.90 8.15
CA TRP A 134 -13.39 -7.43 8.81
C TRP A 134 -13.55 -6.07 9.51
N CYS A 135 -14.61 -5.29 9.22
CA CYS A 135 -14.86 -3.98 9.86
C CYS A 135 -14.98 -4.05 11.39
N GLY A 136 -15.35 -5.21 11.94
CA GLY A 136 -15.54 -5.40 13.39
C GLY A 136 -14.27 -5.75 14.16
N ASN A 137 -13.25 -6.26 13.48
CA ASN A 137 -12.09 -6.90 14.11
C ASN A 137 -10.75 -6.25 13.71
N VAL A 138 -10.73 -5.48 12.63
CA VAL A 138 -9.51 -4.87 12.11
C VAL A 138 -9.42 -3.41 12.56
N PRO A 139 -8.35 -3.01 13.25
CA PRO A 139 -8.15 -1.63 13.67
C PRO A 139 -7.85 -0.71 12.49
N ARG A 140 -8.21 0.57 12.64
CA ARG A 140 -7.93 1.62 11.65
C ARG A 140 -6.42 1.88 11.57
N VAL A 141 -5.93 2.09 10.36
CA VAL A 141 -4.55 2.57 10.15
C VAL A 141 -4.51 4.05 10.51
N LEU A 142 -3.54 4.47 11.33
CA LEU A 142 -3.39 5.88 11.65
C LEU A 142 -2.96 6.67 10.40
N LEU A 143 -3.54 7.85 10.17
CA LEU A 143 -3.23 8.65 8.98
C LEU A 143 -1.73 9.00 8.90
N ALA A 144 -1.11 9.38 10.03
CA ALA A 144 0.32 9.66 10.09
C ALA A 144 1.17 8.43 9.70
N GLN A 145 0.77 7.25 10.14
CA GLN A 145 1.42 5.98 9.82
C GLN A 145 1.30 5.67 8.32
N PHE A 146 0.13 5.93 7.73
CA PHE A 146 -0.07 5.79 6.28
C PHE A 146 0.82 6.75 5.48
N ILE A 147 0.93 8.02 5.89
CA ILE A 147 1.79 9.01 5.21
C ILE A 147 3.27 8.59 5.29
N VAL A 148 3.74 8.22 6.48
CA VAL A 148 5.13 7.78 6.67
C VAL A 148 5.41 6.52 5.86
N GLY A 149 4.53 5.51 5.92
CA GLY A 149 4.65 4.30 5.11
C GLY A 149 4.71 4.60 3.60
N THR A 150 3.85 5.52 3.13
CA THR A 150 3.84 5.99 1.74
C THR A 150 5.16 6.62 1.35
N ALA A 151 5.75 7.47 2.21
CA ALA A 151 7.03 8.10 1.94
C ALA A 151 8.16 7.06 1.80
N PHE A 152 8.21 6.05 2.68
CA PHE A 152 9.21 4.97 2.59
C PHE A 152 9.08 4.14 1.31
N VAL A 153 7.85 3.76 0.93
CA VAL A 153 7.60 3.04 -0.33
C VAL A 153 7.93 3.92 -1.55
N ALA A 154 7.60 5.22 -1.50
CA ALA A 154 7.90 6.18 -2.55
C ALA A 154 9.41 6.40 -2.72
N MET A 155 10.21 6.24 -1.65
CA MET A 155 11.67 6.23 -1.75
C MET A 155 12.21 4.90 -2.27
N GLY A 156 11.72 3.77 -1.78
CA GLY A 156 12.24 2.45 -2.15
C GLY A 156 11.91 2.05 -3.59
N TYR A 157 10.67 2.30 -4.05
CA TYR A 157 10.19 1.80 -5.34
C TYR A 157 10.99 2.30 -6.56
N PRO A 158 11.33 3.60 -6.68
CA PRO A 158 12.18 4.09 -7.76
C PRO A 158 13.58 3.47 -7.75
N VAL A 159 14.18 3.29 -6.56
CA VAL A 159 15.49 2.64 -6.40
C VAL A 159 15.43 1.21 -6.95
N CYS A 160 14.46 0.42 -6.51
CA CYS A 160 14.28 -0.97 -6.95
C CYS A 160 14.09 -1.05 -8.46
N ASN A 161 13.24 -0.18 -9.03
CA ASN A 161 12.95 -0.18 -10.46
C ASN A 161 14.23 0.04 -11.28
N VAL A 162 14.99 1.10 -10.98
CA VAL A 162 16.24 1.41 -11.73
C VAL A 162 17.30 0.34 -11.51
N MET A 163 17.51 -0.10 -10.27
CA MET A 163 18.56 -1.08 -9.96
C MET A 163 18.27 -2.43 -10.61
N THR A 164 17.01 -2.85 -10.68
CA THR A 164 16.63 -4.12 -11.33
C THR A 164 17.00 -4.10 -12.81
N TYR A 165 16.65 -3.03 -13.54
CA TYR A 165 16.99 -2.91 -14.96
C TYR A 165 18.51 -2.81 -15.20
N THR A 166 19.20 -2.00 -14.39
CA THR A 166 20.65 -1.78 -14.55
C THR A 166 21.48 -3.01 -14.21
N LEU A 167 21.11 -3.74 -13.16
CA LEU A 167 21.81 -4.95 -12.79
C LEU A 167 21.55 -6.06 -13.82
N PHE A 168 20.31 -6.23 -14.26
CA PHE A 168 19.97 -7.25 -15.26
C PHE A 168 20.71 -7.04 -16.60
N SER A 169 20.89 -5.79 -17.04
CA SER A 169 21.67 -5.49 -18.25
C SER A 169 23.15 -5.80 -18.10
N LYS A 170 23.74 -5.47 -16.95
CA LYS A 170 25.15 -5.74 -16.64
C LYS A 170 25.46 -7.23 -16.47
N VAL A 171 24.49 -8.03 -16.02
CA VAL A 171 24.65 -9.48 -15.85
C VAL A 171 24.60 -10.22 -17.19
N LEU A 172 23.74 -9.80 -18.13
CA LEU A 172 23.58 -10.48 -19.42
C LEU A 172 24.80 -10.33 -20.35
N GLY A 173 25.53 -9.21 -20.29
CA GLY A 173 26.68 -8.97 -21.17
C GLY A 173 26.30 -8.95 -22.67
N PRO A 174 27.11 -9.54 -23.57
CA PRO A 174 26.91 -9.46 -25.04
C PRO A 174 25.84 -10.42 -25.61
N GLN A 175 25.03 -11.07 -24.77
CA GLN A 175 23.88 -11.89 -25.18
C GLN A 175 22.81 -11.05 -25.92
N PRO A 176 21.81 -11.64 -26.61
CA PRO A 176 20.73 -10.88 -27.25
C PRO A 176 19.91 -10.11 -26.20
N GLN A 177 20.36 -8.90 -25.89
CA GLN A 177 19.87 -8.07 -24.79
C GLN A 177 18.39 -7.69 -24.98
N GLY A 178 17.94 -7.54 -26.23
CA GLY A 178 16.56 -7.19 -26.56
C GLY A 178 15.53 -8.22 -26.11
N LEU A 179 15.79 -9.53 -26.31
CA LEU A 179 14.85 -10.58 -25.95
C LEU A 179 14.66 -10.67 -24.44
N TRP A 180 15.77 -10.68 -23.69
CA TRP A 180 15.74 -10.80 -22.23
C TRP A 180 15.20 -9.54 -21.54
N MET A 181 15.56 -8.35 -22.04
CA MET A 181 14.96 -7.09 -21.57
C MET A 181 13.46 -7.01 -21.89
N GLY A 182 13.06 -7.57 -23.02
CA GLY A 182 11.66 -7.76 -23.39
C GLY A 182 10.92 -8.63 -22.38
N PHE A 183 11.48 -9.80 -22.02
CA PHE A 183 10.88 -10.69 -21.01
C PHE A 183 10.77 -10.02 -19.63
N LEU A 184 11.84 -9.34 -19.18
CA LEU A 184 11.82 -8.58 -17.93
C LEU A 184 10.68 -7.53 -17.94
N THR A 185 10.56 -6.77 -19.03
CA THR A 185 9.51 -5.74 -19.17
C THR A 185 8.11 -6.35 -19.21
N ALA A 186 7.93 -7.47 -19.92
CA ALA A 186 6.67 -8.19 -19.97
C ALA A 186 6.23 -8.67 -18.56
N THR A 187 7.17 -9.20 -17.76
CA THR A 187 6.87 -9.60 -16.37
C THR A 187 6.46 -8.40 -15.50
N GLY A 188 7.10 -7.25 -15.68
CA GLY A 188 6.74 -6.01 -14.99
C GLY A 188 5.33 -5.51 -15.36
N SER A 189 4.95 -5.61 -16.63
CA SER A 189 3.59 -5.27 -17.08
C SER A 189 2.55 -6.24 -16.55
N LEU A 190 2.84 -7.55 -16.57
CA LEU A 190 1.96 -8.56 -15.96
C LEU A 190 1.74 -8.28 -14.47
N ALA A 191 2.80 -7.95 -13.73
CA ALA A 191 2.69 -7.61 -12.31
C ALA A 191 1.82 -6.36 -12.05
N ARG A 192 1.89 -5.33 -12.91
CA ARG A 192 1.05 -4.12 -12.79
C ARG A 192 -0.44 -4.41 -13.04
N THR A 193 -0.74 -5.40 -13.88
CA THR A 193 -2.12 -5.84 -14.11
C THR A 193 -2.64 -6.73 -12.99
N LEU A 194 -1.83 -7.70 -12.53
CA LEU A 194 -2.24 -8.65 -11.49
C LEU A 194 -2.26 -8.03 -10.08
N GLY A 195 -1.41 -7.05 -9.79
CA GLY A 195 -1.26 -6.43 -8.48
C GLY A 195 -2.58 -5.88 -7.92
N PRO A 196 -3.26 -4.96 -8.63
CA PRO A 196 -4.54 -4.41 -8.18
C PRO A 196 -5.63 -5.48 -8.02
N ILE A 197 -5.64 -6.51 -8.88
CA ILE A 197 -6.62 -7.61 -8.81
C ILE A 197 -6.41 -8.40 -7.53
N PHE A 198 -5.18 -8.86 -7.29
CA PHE A 198 -4.81 -9.59 -6.08
C PHE A 198 -5.14 -8.78 -4.82
N VAL A 199 -4.69 -7.53 -4.76
CA VAL A 199 -4.88 -6.66 -3.59
C VAL A 199 -6.37 -6.38 -3.33
N SER A 200 -7.17 -6.16 -4.37
CA SER A 200 -8.61 -5.89 -4.20
C SER A 200 -9.36 -7.12 -3.69
N GLN A 201 -9.08 -8.31 -4.24
CA GLN A 201 -9.72 -9.55 -3.78
C GLN A 201 -9.35 -9.88 -2.32
N VAL A 202 -8.09 -9.71 -1.94
CA VAL A 202 -7.64 -9.93 -0.56
C VAL A 202 -8.24 -8.89 0.39
N TYR A 203 -8.36 -7.63 -0.05
CA TYR A 203 -8.98 -6.56 0.72
C TYR A 203 -10.45 -6.84 1.01
N ASP A 204 -11.23 -7.20 -0.01
CA ASP A 204 -12.67 -7.46 0.16
C ASP A 204 -12.92 -8.65 1.09
N ALA A 205 -12.10 -9.71 0.99
CA ALA A 205 -12.27 -10.94 1.77
C ALA A 205 -11.75 -10.85 3.21
N TYR A 206 -10.55 -10.29 3.42
CA TYR A 206 -9.83 -10.39 4.70
C TYR A 206 -9.48 -9.04 5.33
N GLY A 207 -9.68 -7.94 4.60
CA GLY A 207 -9.44 -6.59 5.09
C GLY A 207 -7.98 -6.15 5.06
N PRO A 208 -7.71 -4.88 5.46
CA PRO A 208 -6.44 -4.21 5.24
C PRO A 208 -5.26 -4.86 5.96
N ARG A 209 -5.47 -5.45 7.15
CA ARG A 209 -4.39 -6.12 7.90
C ARG A 209 -3.77 -7.26 7.10
N VAL A 210 -4.59 -8.11 6.50
CA VAL A 210 -4.12 -9.24 5.70
C VAL A 210 -3.56 -8.77 4.36
N THR A 211 -4.16 -7.74 3.75
CA THR A 211 -3.65 -7.13 2.50
C THR A 211 -2.24 -6.54 2.66
N PHE A 212 -1.98 -5.79 3.73
CA PHE A 212 -0.64 -5.25 3.98
C PHE A 212 0.34 -6.34 4.42
N ALA A 213 -0.10 -7.33 5.21
CA ALA A 213 0.73 -8.46 5.59
C ALA A 213 1.14 -9.32 4.39
N SER A 214 0.22 -9.60 3.45
CA SER A 214 0.55 -10.36 2.24
C SER A 214 1.50 -9.58 1.33
N SER A 215 1.32 -8.27 1.19
CA SER A 215 2.24 -7.40 0.44
C SER A 215 3.64 -7.38 1.06
N CYS A 216 3.74 -7.30 2.39
CA CYS A 216 4.98 -7.43 3.14
C CYS A 216 5.64 -8.80 2.90
N GLY A 217 4.85 -9.88 2.93
CA GLY A 217 5.32 -11.25 2.63
C GLY A 217 5.91 -11.40 1.23
N VAL A 218 5.30 -10.79 0.20
CA VAL A 218 5.82 -10.81 -1.18
C VAL A 218 7.16 -10.06 -1.29
N ILE A 219 7.30 -8.93 -0.60
CA ILE A 219 8.57 -8.17 -0.57
C ILE A 219 9.64 -8.93 0.21
N LEU A 220 9.30 -9.53 1.34
CA LEU A 220 10.21 -10.39 2.10
C LEU A 220 10.71 -11.56 1.26
N LEU A 221 9.80 -12.25 0.56
CA LEU A 221 10.17 -13.33 -0.35
C LEU A 221 11.11 -12.83 -1.44
N THR A 222 10.83 -11.66 -2.03
CA THR A 222 11.70 -11.04 -3.04
C THR A 222 13.08 -10.73 -2.47
N LEU A 223 13.16 -10.16 -1.26
CA LEU A 223 14.41 -9.86 -0.58
C LEU A 223 15.21 -11.14 -0.27
N CYS A 224 14.55 -12.20 0.19
CA CYS A 224 15.17 -13.51 0.42
C CYS A 224 15.71 -14.12 -0.89
N CYS A 225 14.93 -14.07 -1.97
CA CYS A 225 15.37 -14.52 -3.30
C CYS A 225 16.57 -13.71 -3.80
N CYS A 226 16.55 -12.39 -3.64
CA CYS A 226 17.69 -11.52 -3.97
C CYS A 226 18.92 -11.86 -3.12
N ALA A 227 18.76 -12.13 -1.82
CA ALA A 227 19.84 -12.51 -0.94
C ALA A 227 20.45 -13.88 -1.32
N ALA A 228 19.62 -14.87 -1.66
CA ALA A 228 20.08 -16.17 -2.16
C ALA A 228 20.83 -16.03 -3.50
N ALA A 229 20.37 -15.16 -4.38
CA ALA A 229 21.02 -14.85 -5.65
C ALA A 229 22.20 -13.89 -5.53
N TYR A 230 22.48 -13.30 -4.35
CA TYR A 230 23.47 -12.23 -4.17
C TYR A 230 24.87 -12.59 -4.65
N ARG A 231 25.26 -13.86 -4.47
CA ARG A 231 26.54 -14.39 -4.97
C ARG A 231 26.57 -14.58 -6.48
N ARG A 232 25.42 -14.81 -7.14
CA ARG A 232 25.31 -15.00 -8.59
C ARG A 232 25.18 -13.70 -9.38
N LEU A 233 24.80 -12.58 -8.74
CA LEU A 233 24.57 -11.29 -9.41
C LEU A 233 25.86 -10.56 -9.85
N LEU A 234 27.00 -11.28 -9.94
CA LEU A 234 28.23 -10.99 -10.72
C LEU A 234 28.03 -10.03 -11.92
N PRO A 235 28.36 -8.70 -11.98
CA PRO A 235 28.37 -8.05 -13.29
C PRO A 235 29.41 -8.78 -14.15
N PHE A 236 29.09 -8.93 -15.44
CA PHE A 236 29.99 -9.60 -16.38
C PHE A 236 31.29 -8.79 -16.46
N ALA A 237 32.39 -9.35 -15.95
CA ALA A 237 33.71 -8.75 -16.05
C ALA A 237 34.28 -9.12 -17.43
N THR A 238 34.30 -8.16 -18.36
CA THR A 238 35.16 -8.27 -19.54
C THR A 238 36.61 -8.18 -19.08
N THR A 239 37.25 -9.31 -18.77
CA THR A 239 38.71 -9.36 -18.86
C THR A 239 39.08 -8.98 -20.30
N PRO A 240 39.86 -7.92 -20.54
CA PRO A 240 40.42 -7.71 -21.87
C PRO A 240 41.32 -8.91 -22.13
N PHE A 241 41.02 -9.70 -23.16
CA PHE A 241 42.01 -10.60 -23.73
C PHE A 241 43.16 -9.70 -24.17
N ARG A 242 44.22 -9.66 -23.37
CA ARG A 242 45.50 -9.07 -23.74
C ARG A 242 45.99 -9.91 -24.91
N HIS A 243 45.67 -9.49 -26.13
CA HIS A 243 46.46 -9.88 -27.29
C HIS A 243 47.86 -9.41 -26.97
N HIS A 244 48.74 -10.34 -26.58
CA HIS A 244 50.17 -10.15 -26.75
C HIS A 244 50.35 -9.90 -28.25
N ALA A 245 50.49 -8.63 -28.61
CA ALA A 245 51.21 -8.25 -29.79
C ALA A 245 52.63 -8.80 -29.58
N ASN A 246 52.93 -9.95 -30.17
CA ASN A 246 54.30 -10.23 -30.56
C ASN A 246 54.57 -9.28 -31.75
N SER A 247 55.05 -8.09 -31.43
CA SER A 247 55.92 -7.37 -32.36
C SER A 247 57.22 -8.16 -32.44
N ASN A 248 57.62 -8.45 -33.67
CA ASN A 248 58.96 -8.74 -34.15
C ASN A 248 60.08 -8.52 -33.12
N ASP A 249 60.81 -9.59 -32.84
CA ASP A 249 62.27 -9.67 -32.85
C ASP A 249 62.67 -11.12 -33.17
#